data_AF-A0A929GLC9-F1
#
_entry.id   AF-A0A929GLC9-F1
#
_cell.length_a   1.000
_cell.length_b   1.000
_cell.length_c   1.000
_cell.angle_alpha   90.00
_cell.angle_beta   90.00
_cell.angle_gamma   90.00
#
_symmetry.space_group_name_H-M   'P 1'
#
loop_
_entity.id
_entity.type
_entity.pdbx_description
1 polymer ?
#
loop_
_entity_poly.entity_id
_entity_poly.type
_entity_poly.pdbx_seq_one_letter_code
_entity_poly.pdbx_strand_id
1 'polypeptide(L)' 'MALTRKTRIHVWFRLLLLQGSWNFERLQGLGFFYALLPALKKLYRRNQLVTIGREYLGYFNTHPY' A
#
# COMPACT_ATOMS: atom_id res chain seq x y z
N MET A 1 -9.48 -16.55 0.60
CA MET A 1 -8.37 -16.63 1.58
C MET A 1 -8.41 -15.41 2.48
N ALA A 2 -8.45 -15.59 3.80
CA ALA A 2 -8.43 -14.47 4.75
C ALA A 2 -6.99 -14.09 5.11
N LEU A 3 -6.69 -12.78 5.15
CA LEU A 3 -5.39 -12.30 5.61
C LEU A 3 -5.17 -12.63 7.09
N THR A 4 -3.93 -12.94 7.48
CA THR A 4 -3.62 -13.20 8.90
C THR A 4 -3.74 -11.93 9.75
N ARG A 5 -4.02 -12.07 11.05
CA ARG A 5 -4.03 -10.94 12.00
C ARG A 5 -2.71 -10.17 11.99
N LYS A 6 -1.58 -10.90 11.94
CA LYS A 6 -0.24 -10.31 11.85
C LYS A 6 -0.10 -9.41 10.62
N THR A 7 -0.58 -9.85 9.46
CA THR A 7 -0.54 -9.05 8.23
C THR A 7 -1.38 -7.79 8.36
N ARG A 8 -2.61 -7.88 8.90
CA ARG A 8 -3.48 -6.71 9.09
C ARG A 8 -2.88 -5.68 10.03
N ILE A 9 -2.30 -6.12 11.16
CA ILE A 9 -1.58 -5.24 12.09
C ILE A 9 -0.40 -4.56 11.40
N HIS A 10 0.35 -5.30 10.58
CA HIS A 10 1.47 -4.75 9.82
C HIS A 10 1.05 -3.65 8.84
N VAL A 11 -0.07 -3.85 8.13
CA VAL A 11 -0.65 -2.83 7.24
C VAL A 11 -1.07 -1.61 8.06
N TRP A 12 -1.76 -1.82 9.18
CA TRP A 12 -2.27 -0.76 10.05
C TRP A 12 -1.16 0.16 10.56
N PHE A 13 -0.06 -0.39 11.08
CA PHE A 13 1.08 0.44 11.53
C PHE A 13 1.75 1.20 10.39
N ARG A 14 1.78 0.65 9.17
CA ARG A 14 2.36 1.35 8.02
C ARG A 14 1.48 2.48 7.50
N LEU A 15 0.16 2.44 7.74
CA LEU A 15 -0.75 3.55 7.39
C LEU A 15 -0.42 4.85 8.16
N LEU A 16 0.26 4.77 9.31
CA LEU A 16 0.77 5.97 10.01
C LEU A 16 1.76 6.78 9.17
N LEU A 17 2.35 6.17 8.14
CA LEU A 17 3.27 6.81 7.20
C LEU A 17 2.59 7.13 5.85
N LEU A 18 1.25 7.13 5.77
CA LEU A 18 0.50 7.37 4.53
C LEU A 18 0.88 8.70 3.86
N GLN A 19 1.04 9.76 4.66
CA GLN A 19 1.46 11.09 4.17
C GLN A 19 2.99 11.26 4.05
N GLY A 20 3.78 10.25 4.41
CA GLY A 20 5.24 10.34 4.45
C GLY A 20 5.92 10.47 3.08
N SER A 21 5.19 10.28 1.98
CA SER A 21 5.74 10.37 0.62
C SER A 21 4.86 11.19 -0.32
N TRP A 22 4.50 12.38 0.13
CA TRP A 22 3.69 13.29 -0.67
C TRP A 22 4.48 13.89 -1.83
N ASN A 23 3.91 13.86 -3.04
CA ASN A 23 4.47 14.51 -4.23
C ASN A 23 3.34 14.96 -5.17
N PHE A 24 3.57 15.95 -6.01
CA PHE A 24 2.50 16.51 -6.85
C PHE A 24 1.92 15.52 -7.89
N GLU A 25 2.71 14.57 -8.39
CA GLU A 25 2.26 13.62 -9.42
C GLU A 25 1.35 12.51 -8.87
N ARG A 26 1.64 12.02 -7.67
CA ARG A 26 1.02 10.81 -7.10
C ARG A 26 0.38 11.03 -5.72
N LEU A 27 0.63 12.17 -5.11
CA LEU A 27 0.21 12.55 -3.76
C LEU A 27 0.56 11.45 -2.74
N GLN A 28 -0.42 10.77 -2.15
CA GLN A 28 -0.21 9.72 -1.15
C GLN A 28 0.06 8.33 -1.76
N GLY A 29 0.11 8.20 -3.09
CA GLY A 29 0.21 6.91 -3.80
C GLY A 29 1.35 6.01 -3.31
N LEU A 30 2.55 6.55 -3.10
CA LEU A 30 3.67 5.75 -2.60
C LEU A 30 3.46 5.28 -1.16
N GLY A 31 2.93 6.16 -0.30
CA GLY A 31 2.59 5.81 1.08
C GLY A 31 1.51 4.74 1.16
N PHE A 32 0.50 4.84 0.31
CA PHE A 32 -0.59 3.86 0.19
C PHE A 32 -0.08 2.50 -0.28
N PHE A 33 0.72 2.46 -1.34
CA PHE A 33 1.36 1.23 -1.81
C PHE A 33 2.25 0.58 -0.73
N TYR A 34 3.07 1.36 -0.04
CA TYR A 34 3.94 0.87 1.03
C TYR A 34 3.15 0.23 2.18
N ALA A 35 2.02 0.84 2.55
CA ALA A 35 1.14 0.31 3.58
C ALA A 35 0.54 -1.05 3.19
N LEU A 36 0.11 -1.21 1.94
CA LEU A 36 -0.52 -2.43 1.45
C LEU A 36 0.45 -3.54 1.07
N LEU A 37 1.73 -3.23 0.83
CA LEU A 37 2.73 -4.20 0.36
C LEU A 37 2.77 -5.54 1.13
N PRO A 38 2.64 -5.61 2.48
CA PRO A 38 2.60 -6.88 3.20
C PRO A 38 1.38 -7.74 2.84
N ALA A 39 0.23 -7.13 2.56
CA ALA A 39 -0.98 -7.83 2.14
C ALA A 39 -0.87 -8.26 0.67
N LEU A 40 -0.38 -7.38 -0.21
CA LEU A 40 -0.19 -7.70 -1.64
C LEU A 40 0.74 -8.90 -1.83
N LYS A 41 1.84 -8.98 -1.06
CA LYS A 41 2.75 -10.14 -1.07
C LYS A 41 2.10 -11.47 -0.63
N LYS A 42 0.97 -11.43 0.07
CA LYS A 42 0.20 -12.62 0.48
C LYS A 42 -0.89 -12.99 -0.51
N LEU A 43 -1.42 -12.02 -1.25
CA LEU A 43 -2.52 -12.20 -2.19
C LEU A 43 -2.04 -12.56 -3.60
N TYR A 44 -0.87 -12.09 -4.00
CA TYR A 44 -0.36 -12.23 -5.37
C TYR A 44 0.96 -12.99 -5.44
N ARG A 45 1.17 -13.69 -6.56
CA ARG A 45 2.46 -14.33 -6.87
C ARG A 45 3.51 -13.28 -7.21
N ARG A 46 4.79 -13.63 -7.05
CA ARG A 46 5.93 -12.72 -7.27
C ARG A 46 5.94 -12.09 -8.67
N ASN A 47 5.55 -12.85 -9.69
CA ASN A 47 5.46 -12.36 -11.07
C ASN A 47 4.31 -11.36 -11.31
N GLN A 48 3.28 -11.36 -10.47
CA GLN A 48 2.16 -10.42 -10.55
C GLN A 48 2.41 -9.13 -9.75
N LEU A 49 3.30 -9.17 -8.74
CA LEU A 49 3.55 -8.04 -7.84
C LEU A 49 4.07 -6.78 -8.54
N VAL A 50 4.81 -6.93 -9.65
CA VAL A 50 5.30 -5.78 -10.41
C VAL A 50 4.14 -5.03 -11.07
N THR A 51 3.24 -5.76 -11.73
CA THR A 51 2.06 -5.19 -12.39
C THR A 51 1.14 -4.54 -11.37
N ILE A 52 0.78 -5.27 -10.31
CA ILE A 52 -0.06 -4.75 -9.22
C ILE A 52 0.61 -3.54 -8.56
N GLY A 53 1.93 -3.59 -8.30
CA GLY A 53 2.64 -2.47 -7.70
C GLY A 53 2.54 -1.18 -8.52
N ARG A 54 2.58 -1.26 -9.86
CA ARG A 54 2.41 -0.09 -10.72
C ARG A 54 1.02 0.54 -10.60
N GLU A 55 -0.03 -0.26 -10.45
CA GLU A 55 -1.41 0.23 -10.25
C GLU A 55 -1.55 0.97 -8.92
N TYR A 56 -1.03 0.38 -7.83
CA TYR A 56 -1.11 0.98 -6.49
C TYR A 56 -0.17 2.17 -6.27
N LEU A 57 0.83 2.36 -7.15
CA LEU A 57 1.69 3.54 -7.18
C LEU A 57 1.07 4.73 -7.92
N GLY A 58 -0.15 4.58 -8.45
CA GLY A 58 -0.88 5.65 -9.11
C GLY A 58 -1.24 6.81 -8.17
N TYR A 59 -1.91 7.81 -8.74
CA TYR A 59 -2.46 8.92 -7.98
C TYR A 59 -3.43 8.42 -6.90
N PHE A 60 -3.19 8.82 -5.66
CA PHE A 60 -4.09 8.55 -4.54
C PHE A 60 -4.10 9.74 -3.59
N ASN A 61 -5.30 10.24 -3.27
CA ASN A 61 -5.48 11.34 -2.34
C ASN A 61 -6.69 11.10 -1.46
N THR A 62 -6.49 11.16 -0.16
CA THR A 62 -7.53 11.11 0.85
C THR A 62 -7.24 12.09 1.97
N HIS A 63 -8.30 12.56 2.62
CA HIS A 63 -8.17 13.17 3.93
C HIS A 63 -7.86 12.07 4.95
N PRO A 64 -6.77 12.17 5.74
CA PRO A 64 -6.33 11.06 6.60
C PRO A 64 -7.09 10.94 7.93
N TYR A 65 -7.93 11.91 8.30
CA TYR A 65 -8.66 11.96 9.57
C TYR A 65 -10.05 12.60 9.46
#